data_AF-A0A535EL66-F1
#
_entry.id   AF-A0A535EL66-F1
#
_cell.length_a   1.000
_cell.length_b   1.000
_cell.length_c   1.000
_cell.angle_alpha   90.00
_cell.angle_beta   90.00
_cell.angle_gamma   90.00
#
_symmetry.space_group_name_H-M   'P 1'
#
loop_
_entity.id
_entity.type
_entity.pdbx_description
1 polymer ?
#
loop_
_entity_poly.entity_id
_entity_poly.type
_entity_poly.pdbx_seq_one_letter_code
_entity_poly.pdbx_strand_id
1 'polypeptide(L)'
;MRRWPARASATLLRAEALRALGRLGPARAGAARQLLGGLHLIAVDDALLDRAGDLHPWTLRPADAVHLAAALSLGSDLGVVVTYDQHLADAARVQGLDVAAPA
;
A
#
# COMPACT_ATOMS: atom_id res chain seq x y z
N MET A 1 6.00 -9.83 -12.83
CA MET A 1 5.87 -8.36 -12.64
C MET A 1 6.23 -7.50 -13.85
N ARG A 2 6.50 -8.05 -15.06
CA ARG A 2 6.94 -7.26 -16.24
C ARG A 2 5.84 -6.43 -16.95
N ARG A 3 4.59 -6.47 -16.49
CA ARG A 3 3.44 -5.85 -17.17
C ARG A 3 3.19 -4.39 -16.78
N TRP A 4 3.63 -3.95 -15.60
CA TRP A 4 3.42 -2.59 -15.10
C TRP A 4 4.77 -1.93 -14.77
N PRO A 5 5.08 -0.77 -15.39
CA PRO A 5 6.40 -0.14 -15.27
C PRO A 5 6.59 0.61 -13.94
N ALA A 6 5.49 0.99 -13.29
CA ALA A 6 5.49 1.75 -12.04
C ALA A 6 4.86 0.97 -10.90
N ARG A 7 5.21 1.35 -9.67
CA ARG A 7 4.68 0.78 -8.43
C ARG A 7 4.28 1.93 -7.52
N ALA A 8 3.13 1.81 -6.87
CA ALA A 8 2.60 2.85 -6.00
C ALA A 8 2.13 2.31 -4.65
N SER A 9 2.10 3.17 -3.64
CA SER A 9 1.56 2.91 -2.29
C SER A 9 1.20 4.23 -1.61
N ALA A 10 0.51 4.21 -0.48
CA ALA A 10 0.35 5.41 0.34
C ALA A 10 1.69 5.88 0.94
N THR A 11 1.85 7.17 1.18
CA THR A 11 3.04 7.73 1.87
C THR A 11 3.25 7.15 3.27
N LEU A 12 2.21 6.56 3.89
CA LEU A 12 2.29 5.80 5.14
C LEU A 12 3.36 4.69 5.09
N LEU A 13 3.60 4.10 3.91
CA LEU A 13 4.62 3.07 3.70
C LEU A 13 6.02 3.53 4.15
N ARG A 14 6.31 4.84 4.10
CA ARG A 14 7.58 5.38 4.59
C ARG A 14 7.79 5.06 6.06
N ALA A 15 6.79 5.32 6.89
CA ALA A 15 6.87 5.05 8.32
C ALA A 15 6.91 3.54 8.60
N GLU A 16 6.07 2.78 7.92
CA GLU A 16 6.01 1.31 8.07
C GLU A 16 7.33 0.64 7.71
N ALA A 17 7.89 0.95 6.55
CA ALA A 17 9.15 0.37 6.08
C ALA A 17 10.33 0.77 6.98
N LEU A 18 10.41 2.04 7.38
CA LEU A 18 11.49 2.52 8.26
C LEU A 18 11.38 1.93 9.67
N ARG A 19 10.17 1.79 10.22
CA ARG A 19 9.97 1.15 11.52
C ARG A 19 10.23 -0.35 11.45
N ALA A 20 9.78 -1.04 10.40
CA ALA A 20 9.97 -2.47 10.24
C ALA A 20 11.45 -2.83 10.06
N LEU A 21 12.12 -2.19 9.09
CA LEU A 21 13.52 -2.48 8.76
C LEU A 21 14.49 -1.83 9.75
N GLY A 22 14.12 -0.70 10.37
CA GLY A 22 14.94 -0.04 11.39
C GLY A 22 15.13 -0.88 12.66
N ARG A 23 14.13 -1.70 13.05
CA ARG A 23 14.29 -2.67 14.16
C ARG A 23 15.40 -3.68 13.93
N LEU A 24 15.80 -3.87 12.68
CA LEU A 24 16.85 -4.79 12.27
C LEU A 24 18.21 -4.09 12.06
N GLY A 25 18.31 -2.78 12.32
CA GLY A 25 19.55 -2.00 12.31
C GLY A 25 19.59 -0.85 11.29
N PRO A 26 20.49 0.14 11.50
CA PRO A 26 20.54 1.38 10.71
C PRO A 26 20.85 1.16 9.22
N ALA A 27 21.66 0.15 8.87
CA ALA A 27 21.93 -0.20 7.47
C ALA A 27 20.64 -0.60 6.72
N ARG A 28 19.74 -1.35 7.37
CA ARG A 28 18.45 -1.77 6.78
C ARG A 28 17.47 -0.60 6.65
N ALA A 29 17.49 0.35 7.58
CA ALA A 29 16.76 1.61 7.42
C ALA A 29 17.27 2.43 6.23
N GLY A 30 18.59 2.44 5.98
CA GLY A 30 19.18 3.03 4.77
C GLY A 30 18.67 2.38 3.48
N ALA A 31 18.69 1.04 3.42
CA ALA A 31 18.15 0.29 2.29
C ALA A 31 16.64 0.54 2.07
N ALA A 32 15.86 0.67 3.14
CA ALA A 32 14.44 1.01 3.06
C ALA A 32 14.21 2.35 2.33
N ARG A 33 14.98 3.39 2.67
CA ARG A 33 14.88 4.71 2.02
C ARG A 33 15.19 4.63 0.52
N GLN A 34 16.20 3.84 0.15
CA GLN A 34 16.57 3.62 -1.24
C GLN A 34 15.44 2.95 -2.02
N LEU A 35 14.85 1.88 -1.47
CA LEU A 35 13.72 1.17 -2.10
C LEU A 35 12.49 2.07 -2.26
N LEU A 36 12.16 2.87 -1.24
CA LEU A 36 11.05 3.82 -1.27
C LEU A 36 11.21 4.89 -2.36
N GLY A 37 12.46 5.25 -2.72
CA GLY A 37 12.73 6.21 -3.79
C GLY A 37 12.31 5.75 -5.19
N GLY A 38 12.12 4.44 -5.39
CA GLY A 38 11.62 3.86 -6.64
C GLY A 38 10.11 3.68 -6.71
N LEU A 39 9.37 4.11 -5.69
CA LEU A 39 7.91 4.00 -5.61
C LEU A 39 7.24 5.36 -5.81
N HIS A 40 6.12 5.36 -6.52
CA HIS A 40 5.20 6.50 -6.52
C HIS A 40 4.41 6.49 -5.21
N LEU A 41 4.59 7.48 -4.35
CA LEU A 41 3.91 7.53 -3.05
C LEU A 41 2.75 8.52 -3.10
N ILE A 42 1.54 7.99 -2.98
CA ILE A 42 0.29 8.76 -2.96
C ILE A 42 0.20 9.43 -1.59
N ALA A 43 0.09 10.76 -1.59
CA ALA A 43 0.04 11.54 -0.37
C ALA A 43 -1.16 11.15 0.48
N VAL A 44 -0.92 10.87 1.76
CA VAL A 44 -1.96 10.78 2.77
C VAL A 44 -2.35 12.20 3.16
N ASP A 45 -3.58 12.58 2.81
CA ASP A 45 -4.26 13.81 3.19
C ASP A 45 -5.62 13.47 3.82
N ASP A 46 -6.33 14.49 4.31
CA ASP A 46 -7.62 14.31 4.98
C ASP A 46 -8.64 13.60 4.07
N ALA A 47 -8.66 13.92 2.77
CA ALA A 47 -9.57 13.28 1.82
C ALA A 47 -9.27 11.80 1.59
N LEU A 48 -7.99 11.39 1.59
CA LEU A 48 -7.61 9.99 1.55
C LEU A 48 -7.98 9.28 2.86
N LEU A 49 -7.82 9.94 4.00
CA LEU A 49 -8.16 9.40 5.32
C LEU A 49 -9.68 9.19 5.47
N ASP A 50 -10.49 10.15 5.03
CA ASP A 50 -11.95 10.03 5.03
C ASP A 50 -12.39 8.86 4.14
N ARG A 51 -11.84 8.76 2.92
CA ARG A 51 -12.10 7.63 2.04
C ARG A 51 -11.70 6.30 2.66
N ALA A 52 -10.54 6.24 3.34
CA ALA A 52 -10.11 5.04 4.06
C ALA A 52 -11.06 4.70 5.21
N GLY A 53 -11.59 5.70 5.89
CA GLY A 53 -12.58 5.59 6.96
C GLY A 53 -13.91 5.02 6.48
N ASP A 54 -14.30 5.24 5.23
CA ASP A 54 -15.55 4.72 4.67
C ASP A 54 -15.42 3.31 4.04
N LEU A 55 -14.21 2.75 3.97
CA LEU A 55 -13.97 1.46 3.31
C LEU A 55 -14.46 0.28 4.15
N HIS A 56 -15.16 -0.62 3.46
CA HIS A 56 -15.47 -1.95 3.97
C HIS A 56 -14.46 -2.99 3.46
N PRO A 57 -14.20 -4.05 4.26
CA PRO A 57 -14.82 -4.35 5.55
C PRO A 57 -14.20 -3.57 6.72
N TRP A 58 -15.01 -3.25 7.75
CA TRP A 58 -14.56 -2.56 8.98
C TRP A 58 -13.51 -3.33 9.80
N THR A 59 -13.29 -4.60 9.48
CA THR A 59 -12.25 -5.43 10.08
C THR A 59 -10.85 -5.12 9.56
N LEU A 60 -10.73 -4.32 8.48
CA LEU A 60 -9.45 -3.90 7.97
C LEU A 60 -8.74 -3.01 8.99
N ARG A 61 -7.43 -3.20 9.16
CA ARG A 61 -6.66 -2.28 10.01
C ARG A 61 -6.61 -0.91 9.33
N PRO A 62 -6.59 0.20 10.08
CA PRO A 62 -6.56 1.55 9.51
C PRO A 62 -5.41 1.76 8.49
N ALA A 63 -4.23 1.21 8.77
CA ALA A 63 -3.10 1.30 7.85
C ALA A 63 -3.36 0.60 6.50
N ASP A 64 -3.97 -0.60 6.55
CA ASP A 64 -4.36 -1.33 5.34
C ASP A 64 -5.47 -0.59 4.58
N ALA A 65 -6.38 0.09 5.29
CA ALA A 65 -7.46 0.88 4.68
C ALA A 65 -6.90 2.09 3.93
N VAL A 66 -5.87 2.74 4.50
CA VAL A 66 -5.15 3.83 3.84
C VAL A 66 -4.46 3.35 2.56
N HIS A 67 -3.81 2.18 2.57
CA HIS A 67 -3.21 1.62 1.36
C HIS A 67 -4.26 1.23 0.32
N LEU A 68 -5.38 0.67 0.73
CA LEU A 68 -6.48 0.31 -0.17
C LEU A 68 -7.12 1.57 -0.78
N ALA A 69 -7.37 2.61 0.00
CA ALA A 69 -7.88 3.90 -0.49
C ALA A 69 -6.91 4.57 -1.48
N ALA A 70 -5.60 4.43 -1.23
CA ALA A 70 -4.57 4.91 -2.14
C ALA A 70 -4.59 4.11 -3.46
N ALA A 71 -4.67 2.78 -3.40
CA ALA A 71 -4.82 1.94 -4.59
C ALA A 71 -6.07 2.34 -5.40
N LEU A 72 -7.22 2.50 -4.74
CA LEU A 72 -8.47 2.90 -5.39
C LEU A 72 -8.39 4.29 -6.05
N SER A 73 -7.63 5.23 -5.48
CA SER A 73 -7.47 6.56 -6.10
C SER A 73 -6.73 6.57 -7.43
N LEU A 74 -6.02 5.50 -7.77
CA LEU A 74 -5.39 5.36 -9.09
C LEU A 74 -6.41 5.04 -10.20
N GLY A 75 -7.63 4.61 -9.87
CA GLY A 75 -8.67 4.34 -10.85
C GLY A 75 -8.20 3.41 -11.98
N SER A 76 -8.37 3.85 -13.23
CA SER A 76 -7.97 3.07 -14.42
C SER A 76 -6.46 2.86 -14.59
N ASP A 77 -5.64 3.65 -13.88
CA ASP A 77 -4.19 3.50 -13.90
C ASP A 77 -3.72 2.35 -12.98
N LEU A 78 -4.61 1.85 -12.10
CA LEU A 78 -4.32 0.71 -11.26
C LEU A 78 -4.31 -0.59 -12.09
N GLY A 79 -3.17 -1.27 -12.06
CA GLY A 79 -3.00 -2.57 -12.69
C GLY A 79 -3.46 -3.74 -11.83
N VAL A 80 -2.86 -3.88 -10.65
CA VAL A 80 -3.07 -4.98 -9.71
C VAL A 80 -2.61 -4.54 -8.33
N VAL A 81 -3.31 -4.96 -7.28
CA VAL A 81 -2.84 -4.81 -5.89
C VAL A 81 -1.90 -5.97 -5.56
N VAL A 82 -0.70 -5.66 -5.08
CA VAL A 82 0.26 -6.66 -4.64
C VAL A 82 0.34 -6.63 -3.12
N THR A 83 -0.05 -7.73 -2.48
CA THR A 83 0.01 -7.85 -1.02
C THR A 83 0.24 -9.31 -0.61
N TYR A 84 0.99 -9.50 0.48
CA TYR A 84 1.11 -10.78 1.17
C TYR A 84 0.08 -10.93 2.30
N ASP A 85 -0.59 -9.84 2.68
CA ASP A 85 -1.62 -9.87 3.72
C ASP A 85 -2.95 -10.32 3.12
N GLN A 86 -3.46 -11.45 3.60
CA GLN A 86 -4.69 -12.04 3.09
C GLN A 86 -5.92 -11.17 3.38
N HIS A 87 -5.98 -10.47 4.50
CA HIS A 87 -7.12 -9.60 4.82
C HIS A 87 -7.16 -8.39 3.88
N LEU A 88 -6.00 -7.79 3.58
CA LEU A 88 -5.92 -6.73 2.57
C LEU A 88 -6.23 -7.26 1.17
N ALA A 89 -5.79 -8.47 0.83
CA ALA A 89 -6.12 -9.12 -0.43
C ALA A 89 -7.63 -9.29 -0.61
N ASP A 90 -8.32 -9.80 0.42
CA ASP A 90 -9.75 -10.04 0.36
C ASP A 90 -10.55 -8.75 0.30
N ALA A 91 -10.15 -7.72 1.04
CA ALA A 91 -10.76 -6.40 0.95
C ALA A 91 -10.57 -5.75 -0.42
N ALA A 92 -9.38 -5.84 -1.01
CA ALA A 92 -9.14 -5.35 -2.37
C ALA A 92 -10.05 -6.05 -3.39
N ARG A 93 -10.23 -7.38 -3.27
CA ARG A 93 -11.16 -8.14 -4.13
C ARG A 93 -12.62 -7.71 -3.93
N VAL A 94 -13.05 -7.44 -2.69
CA VAL A 94 -14.40 -6.92 -2.41
C VAL A 94 -14.64 -5.58 -3.09
N GLN A 95 -13.59 -4.74 -3.20
CA GLN A 95 -13.63 -3.49 -3.95
C GLN A 95 -13.48 -3.67 -5.48
N GLY A 96 -13.48 -4.91 -5.97
CA GLY A 96 -13.38 -5.22 -7.40
C GLY A 96 -11.97 -5.14 -7.99
N LEU A 97 -10.93 -5.09 -7.15
CA LEU A 97 -9.55 -4.99 -7.61
C LEU A 97 -8.92 -6.37 -7.85
N ASP A 98 -8.12 -6.46 -8.91
CA ASP A 98 -7.25 -7.62 -9.12
C ASP A 98 -6.16 -7.65 -8.05
N VAL A 99 -5.86 -8.85 -7.53
CA VAL A 99 -4.84 -9.05 -6.50
C VAL A 99 -3.84 -10.12 -6.92
N ALA A 100 -2.56 -9.80 -6.75
CA ALA A 100 -1.46 -10.76 -6.85
C ALA A 100 -0.77 -10.90 -5.49
N ALA A 101 -0.75 -12.12 -4.95
CA ALA A 101 0.04 -12.47 -3.78
C ALA A 101 1.29 -13.22 -4.25
N PRO A 102 2.49 -12.62 -4.18
CA PRO A 102 3.71 -13.35 -4.48
C PRO A 102 3.93 -14.46 -3.43
N ALA A 103 4.61 -15.54 -3.82
CA ALA A 103 5.04 -16.60 -2.91
C ALA A 103 6.26 -16.18 -2.07
#